data_AF-A0AAV0J834-F1
#
_entry.id   AF-A0AAV0J834-F1
#
_cell.length_a   1.000
_cell.length_b   1.000
_cell.length_c   1.000
_cell.angle_alpha   90.00
_cell.angle_beta   90.00
_cell.angle_gamma   90.00
#
_symmetry.space_group_name_H-M   'P 1'
#
loop_
_entity.id
_entity.type
_entity.pdbx_description
1 polymer ?
#
loop_
_entity_poly.entity_id
_entity_poly.type
_entity_poly.pdbx_seq_one_letter_code
_entity_poly.pdbx_strand_id
1 'polypeptide(L)'
;MESFLDDTFDVKAKHAPDEALEKWRKLCGVVKNPKRRFRFTANISKRSEAAAMRRTNQEKLRIAVLVSKAAFQFISSVSPSDYTVPPEVKAAGFDICADELGSIVEGHDVKKLRFHGGVNGIAQKLCTSTNDGLPKDADALNRRQELFGINKFAESESKSFWVFVWEALHDMTLMILAVCAFVSLIVGIATEGWPKGAHDGLGIVASIMLVVFVTATSDYRQSLQFKDLDKEKKKISIQVTRNGFRQKMSIYELLPGDIVHLAIGDQVPADGLFVSGFSVLIDESSLTGESEPVMVAKESADVIILDDNFSTIVTVAKWGRSVYINIQKFVQFQLTVNVVALVVNFSSACMTGSAPLTAVQLLWVNMIMDTLGALALATEPPNNALMKRPPVGRKGHFITNVMWRNILGQSFYQFLIIWKLQASGKSMFELEGSDSDLVLNTIIFNSFVFCQVFNEISSREMESINVFKGMLNNYVFVMVLVATVAFQIIIIEFLGTFANTTHLTSHQWGACVLIGFIGMPIAAILKLVPV
;
A
#
# COMPACT_ATOMS: atom_id res chain seq x y z
N MET A 1 50.90 40.09 -7.31
CA MET A 1 50.05 40.35 -6.11
C MET A 1 49.95 39.08 -5.27
N GLU A 2 49.68 37.90 -5.86
CA GLU A 2 49.77 36.59 -5.17
C GLU A 2 51.15 36.31 -4.57
N SER A 3 52.24 36.56 -5.29
CA SER A 3 53.60 36.35 -4.75
C SER A 3 53.96 37.25 -3.56
N PHE A 4 53.36 38.45 -3.50
CA PHE A 4 53.59 39.41 -2.41
C PHE A 4 52.74 39.06 -1.18
N LEU A 5 51.60 38.40 -1.39
CA LEU A 5 50.74 37.91 -0.31
C LEU A 5 51.34 36.65 0.35
N ASP A 6 51.92 35.73 -0.44
CA ASP A 6 52.61 34.56 0.10
C ASP A 6 53.86 34.94 0.92
N ASP A 7 54.69 35.88 0.43
CA ASP A 7 55.93 36.25 1.14
C ASP A 7 55.71 37.10 2.40
N THR A 8 54.59 37.85 2.48
CA THR A 8 54.36 38.79 3.59
C THR A 8 53.31 38.29 4.60
N PHE A 9 52.41 37.38 4.20
CA PHE A 9 51.28 36.92 4.99
C PHE A 9 51.17 35.38 5.09
N ASP A 10 52.28 34.63 4.98
CA ASP A 10 52.29 33.20 5.33
C ASP A 10 52.15 33.00 6.85
N VAL A 11 50.92 33.14 7.34
CA VAL A 11 50.54 32.74 8.69
C VAL A 11 50.49 31.22 8.68
N LYS A 12 51.64 30.58 9.00
CA LYS A 12 51.73 29.12 9.20
C LYS A 12 50.51 28.64 9.97
N ALA A 13 49.70 27.80 9.34
CA ALA A 13 48.50 27.25 9.95
C ALA A 13 48.88 26.65 11.30
N LYS A 14 48.18 27.07 12.36
CA LYS A 14 48.45 26.67 13.76
C LYS A 14 47.98 25.23 14.01
N HIS A 15 48.31 24.31 13.11
CA HIS A 15 48.07 22.89 13.25
C HIS A 15 49.25 22.31 14.04
N ALA A 16 49.02 22.07 15.33
CA ALA A 16 49.96 21.25 16.10
C ALA A 16 50.05 19.86 15.43
N PRO A 17 51.25 19.26 15.29
CA PRO A 17 51.40 17.93 14.71
C PRO A 17 50.56 16.92 15.49
N ASP A 18 50.03 15.91 14.80
CA ASP A 18 49.11 14.92 15.40
C ASP A 18 49.74 14.24 16.64
N GLU A 19 51.07 14.01 16.62
CA GLU A 19 51.83 13.52 17.78
C GLU A 19 51.79 14.45 19.00
N ALA A 20 51.85 15.76 18.80
CA ALA A 20 51.80 16.75 19.88
C ALA A 20 50.40 16.81 20.49
N LEU A 21 49.35 16.72 19.67
CA LEU A 21 47.96 16.65 20.13
C LEU A 21 47.68 15.35 20.90
N GLU A 22 48.27 14.24 20.47
CA GLU A 22 48.15 12.95 21.15
C GLU A 22 48.87 12.93 22.49
N LYS A 23 50.11 13.45 22.54
CA LYS A 23 50.87 13.65 23.80
C LYS A 23 50.12 14.55 24.77
N TRP A 24 49.54 15.65 24.29
CA TRP A 24 48.74 16.56 25.12
C TRP A 24 47.46 15.91 25.66
N ARG A 25 46.77 15.09 24.85
CA ARG A 25 45.60 14.31 25.30
C ARG A 25 45.97 13.26 26.34
N LYS A 26 47.08 12.55 26.17
CA LYS A 26 47.59 11.58 27.16
C LYS A 26 47.94 12.26 28.49
N LEU A 27 48.61 13.41 28.44
CA LEU A 27 48.92 14.23 29.63
C LEU A 27 47.64 14.73 30.33
N CYS A 28 46.60 15.06 29.58
CA CYS A 28 45.31 15.45 30.09
C CYS A 28 44.35 14.26 30.31
N GLY A 29 44.83 13.02 30.47
CA GLY A 29 43.98 11.82 30.55
C GLY A 29 43.14 11.71 31.82
N VAL A 30 43.60 12.29 32.94
CA VAL A 30 42.87 12.28 34.22
C VAL A 30 41.99 13.53 34.31
N VAL A 31 40.81 13.50 33.70
CA VAL A 31 39.81 14.59 33.84
C VAL A 31 38.44 14.01 34.09
N LYS A 32 37.75 14.57 35.08
CA LYS A 32 36.40 14.17 35.52
C LYS A 32 35.33 14.22 34.42
N ASN A 33 35.56 14.97 33.33
CA ASN A 33 34.65 15.03 32.18
C ASN A 33 35.38 15.32 30.84
N PRO A 34 35.89 14.29 30.14
CA PRO A 34 36.69 14.43 28.92
C PRO A 34 35.91 15.07 27.75
N LYS A 35 34.60 14.75 27.62
CA LYS A 35 33.75 15.24 26.54
C LYS A 35 33.63 16.77 26.53
N ARG A 36 33.61 17.41 27.71
CA ARG A 36 33.46 18.88 27.81
C ARG A 36 34.77 19.61 27.49
N ARG A 37 35.92 19.05 27.90
CA ARG A 37 37.24 19.68 27.74
C ARG A 37 37.79 19.58 26.31
N PHE A 38 37.52 18.47 25.62
CA PHE A 38 38.02 18.24 24.25
C PHE A 38 37.02 18.60 23.14
N ARG A 39 35.88 19.21 23.48
CA ARG A 39 34.80 19.58 22.54
C ARG A 39 35.26 20.36 21.31
N PHE A 40 36.28 21.21 21.47
CA PHE A 40 36.81 22.06 20.38
C PHE A 40 38.16 21.58 19.83
N THR A 41 38.57 20.35 20.14
CA THR A 41 39.80 19.74 19.59
C THR A 41 39.45 18.65 18.59
N ALA A 42 40.10 18.66 17.43
CA ALA A 42 39.84 17.69 16.37
C ALA A 42 40.02 16.25 16.88
N ASN A 43 39.07 15.37 16.58
CA ASN A 43 39.19 13.96 16.98
C ASN A 43 40.08 13.21 15.98
N ILE A 44 41.30 12.89 16.41
CA ILE A 44 42.36 12.31 15.57
C ILE A 44 41.91 10.97 14.95
N SER A 45 41.26 10.09 15.74
CA SER A 45 40.79 8.79 15.23
C SER A 45 39.71 8.93 14.15
N LYS A 46 38.77 9.85 14.32
CA LYS A 46 37.75 10.13 13.28
C LYS A 46 38.36 10.75 12.02
N ARG A 47 39.45 11.52 12.17
CA ARG A 47 40.15 12.12 11.04
C ARG A 47 40.93 11.07 10.23
N SER A 48 41.58 10.12 10.91
CA SER A 48 42.26 9.01 10.25
C SER A 48 41.26 8.07 9.56
N GLU A 49 40.13 7.76 10.19
CA GLU A 49 39.02 6.99 9.59
C GLU A 49 38.46 7.69 8.33
N ALA A 50 38.17 9.00 8.42
CA ALA A 50 37.66 9.77 7.28
C ALA A 50 38.68 9.86 6.12
N ALA A 51 39.98 9.96 6.44
CA ALA A 51 41.04 9.96 5.43
C ALA A 51 41.18 8.57 4.77
N ALA A 52 41.09 7.49 5.54
CA ALA A 52 41.10 6.13 5.02
C ALA A 52 39.90 5.88 4.08
N MET A 53 38.70 6.31 4.47
CA MET A 53 37.48 6.21 3.65
C MET A 53 37.57 7.02 2.36
N ARG A 54 38.19 8.21 2.39
CA ARG A 54 38.44 9.02 1.18
C ARG A 54 39.39 8.30 0.21
N ARG A 55 40.46 7.68 0.70
CA ARG A 55 41.39 6.91 -0.15
C ARG A 55 40.71 5.72 -0.82
N THR A 56 39.91 4.96 -0.07
CA THR A 56 39.16 3.82 -0.64
C THR A 56 38.15 4.27 -1.69
N ASN A 57 37.45 5.39 -1.45
CA ASN A 57 36.53 5.96 -2.44
C ASN A 57 37.26 6.46 -3.70
N GLN A 58 38.42 7.09 -3.55
CA GLN A 58 39.25 7.52 -4.67
C GLN A 58 39.77 6.33 -5.50
N GLU A 59 40.18 5.24 -4.86
CA GLU A 59 40.59 4.01 -5.54
C GLU A 59 39.44 3.39 -6.31
N LYS A 60 38.25 3.27 -5.69
CA LYS A 60 37.05 2.78 -6.37
C LYS A 60 36.68 3.62 -7.59
N LEU A 61 36.73 4.95 -7.46
CA LEU A 61 36.49 5.87 -8.57
C LEU A 61 37.51 5.69 -9.68
N ARG A 62 38.80 5.56 -9.33
CA ARG A 62 39.88 5.36 -10.30
C ARG A 62 39.72 4.04 -11.05
N ILE A 63 39.37 2.96 -10.35
CA ILE A 63 39.09 1.65 -10.96
C ILE A 63 37.89 1.77 -11.91
N ALA A 64 36.79 2.39 -11.46
CA ALA A 64 35.61 2.59 -12.31
C ALA A 64 35.93 3.38 -13.59
N VAL A 65 36.73 4.46 -13.48
CA VAL A 65 37.17 5.25 -14.64
C VAL A 65 38.08 4.43 -15.57
N LEU A 66 39.01 3.64 -15.02
CA LEU A 66 39.88 2.78 -15.82
C LEU A 66 39.10 1.68 -16.55
N VAL A 67 38.14 1.05 -15.87
CA VAL A 67 37.25 0.03 -16.44
C VAL A 67 36.37 0.64 -17.53
N SER A 68 35.78 1.81 -17.27
CA SER A 68 34.96 2.53 -18.25
C SER A 68 35.80 2.94 -19.47
N LYS A 69 37.03 3.44 -19.26
CA LYS A 69 37.96 3.78 -20.35
C LYS A 69 38.38 2.55 -21.17
N ALA A 70 38.66 1.43 -20.51
CA ALA A 70 39.01 0.17 -21.17
C ALA A 70 37.82 -0.40 -21.96
N ALA A 71 36.60 -0.34 -21.39
CA ALA A 71 35.37 -0.72 -22.07
C ALA A 71 35.12 0.18 -23.29
N PHE A 72 35.29 1.49 -23.16
CA PHE A 72 35.18 2.43 -24.28
C PHE A 72 36.21 2.15 -25.37
N GLN A 73 37.46 1.87 -24.98
CA GLN A 73 38.50 1.49 -25.94
C GLN A 73 38.18 0.18 -26.65
N PHE A 74 37.69 -0.83 -25.92
CA PHE A 74 37.25 -2.10 -26.50
C PHE A 74 36.12 -1.89 -27.52
N ILE A 75 35.06 -1.18 -27.13
CA ILE A 75 33.92 -0.83 -28.00
C ILE A 75 34.39 -0.06 -29.23
N SER A 76 35.28 0.94 -29.07
CA SER A 76 35.79 1.75 -30.17
C SER A 76 36.76 1.02 -31.11
N SER A 77 37.35 -0.10 -30.66
CA SER A 77 38.30 -0.90 -31.44
C SER A 77 37.62 -2.00 -32.28
N VAL A 78 36.36 -2.32 -31.99
CA VAL A 78 35.53 -3.18 -32.86
C VAL A 78 35.16 -2.35 -34.08
N SER A 79 35.80 -2.64 -35.20
CA SER A 79 35.42 -2.06 -36.49
C SER A 79 34.00 -2.53 -36.86
N PRO A 80 33.12 -1.69 -37.43
CA PRO A 80 31.76 -2.08 -37.84
C PRO A 80 31.68 -3.22 -38.87
N SER A 81 32.83 -3.70 -39.37
CA SER A 81 32.96 -4.58 -40.53
C SER A 81 32.77 -6.07 -40.28
N ASP A 82 32.73 -6.53 -39.02
CA ASP A 82 32.76 -7.96 -38.68
C ASP A 82 31.44 -8.49 -38.08
N TYR A 83 30.31 -7.87 -38.42
CA TYR A 83 29.01 -8.43 -38.03
C TYR A 83 28.73 -9.73 -38.80
N THR A 84 28.67 -10.84 -38.08
CA THR A 84 28.29 -12.15 -38.60
C THR A 84 26.91 -12.53 -38.08
N VAL A 85 25.98 -12.84 -39.00
CA VAL A 85 24.61 -13.23 -38.64
C VAL A 85 24.65 -14.58 -37.93
N PRO A 86 24.05 -14.71 -36.73
CA PRO A 86 23.95 -15.99 -36.05
C PRO A 86 23.25 -17.04 -36.95
N PRO A 87 23.67 -18.31 -36.90
CA PRO A 87 23.14 -19.35 -37.78
C PRO A 87 21.64 -19.57 -37.62
N GLU A 88 21.11 -19.38 -36.41
CA GLU A 88 19.67 -19.50 -36.09
C GLU A 88 18.84 -18.39 -36.75
N VAL A 89 19.34 -17.15 -36.69
CA VAL A 89 18.71 -15.97 -37.31
C VAL A 89 18.70 -16.10 -38.83
N LYS A 90 19.83 -16.58 -39.40
CA LYS A 90 19.96 -16.83 -40.83
C LYS A 90 19.09 -17.98 -41.32
N ALA A 91 18.93 -19.04 -40.52
CA ALA A 91 18.05 -20.17 -40.84
C ALA A 91 16.56 -19.76 -40.89
N ALA A 92 16.18 -18.76 -40.09
CA ALA A 92 14.84 -18.19 -40.09
C ALA A 92 14.58 -17.16 -41.20
N GLY A 93 15.61 -16.85 -42.01
CA GLY A 93 15.52 -15.91 -43.13
C GLY A 93 15.79 -14.45 -42.77
N PHE A 94 16.30 -14.18 -41.57
CA PHE A 94 16.68 -12.83 -41.15
C PHE A 94 18.19 -12.60 -41.30
N ASP A 95 18.56 -11.38 -41.68
CA ASP A 95 19.96 -10.99 -41.90
C ASP A 95 20.52 -10.08 -40.78
N ILE A 96 19.77 -9.95 -39.67
CA ILE A 96 20.15 -9.14 -38.50
C ILE A 96 19.53 -9.70 -37.22
N CYS A 97 20.28 -9.67 -36.11
CA CYS A 97 19.88 -10.15 -34.79
C CYS A 97 19.41 -9.02 -33.88
N ALA A 98 18.76 -9.38 -32.76
CA ALA A 98 18.26 -8.44 -31.76
C ALA A 98 19.35 -7.57 -31.14
N ASP A 99 20.49 -8.17 -30.78
CA ASP A 99 21.59 -7.45 -30.12
C ASP A 99 22.21 -6.36 -31.01
N GLU A 100 22.36 -6.64 -32.31
CA GLU A 100 22.89 -5.66 -33.25
C GLU A 100 21.90 -4.52 -33.45
N LEU A 101 20.59 -4.82 -33.58
CA LEU A 101 19.53 -3.81 -33.64
C LEU A 101 19.51 -2.93 -32.38
N GLY A 102 19.61 -3.53 -31.20
CA GLY A 102 19.70 -2.83 -29.93
C GLY A 102 20.89 -1.88 -29.90
N SER A 103 22.08 -2.34 -30.34
CA SER A 103 23.29 -1.51 -30.36
C SER A 103 23.19 -0.28 -31.28
N ILE A 104 22.44 -0.38 -32.38
CA ILE A 104 22.22 0.74 -33.32
C ILE A 104 21.35 1.81 -32.67
N VAL A 105 20.29 1.39 -31.96
CA VAL A 105 19.32 2.32 -31.38
C VAL A 105 19.83 2.90 -30.06
N GLU A 106 20.34 2.07 -29.15
CA GLU A 106 20.88 2.50 -27.84
C GLU A 106 22.06 3.48 -28.02
N GLY A 107 23.00 3.15 -28.91
CA GLY A 107 24.19 3.96 -29.17
C GLY A 107 23.97 5.15 -30.10
N HIS A 108 22.74 5.34 -30.63
CA HIS A 108 22.44 6.31 -31.70
C HIS A 108 23.49 6.26 -32.84
N ASP A 109 23.97 5.05 -33.18
CA ASP A 109 25.14 4.89 -34.05
C ASP A 109 24.74 4.98 -35.53
N VAL A 110 24.73 6.22 -36.02
CA VAL A 110 24.44 6.56 -37.42
C VAL A 110 25.41 5.86 -38.39
N LYS A 111 26.63 5.52 -37.96
CA LYS A 111 27.61 4.84 -38.82
C LYS A 111 27.23 3.38 -39.03
N LYS A 112 26.86 2.66 -37.96
CA LYS A 112 26.31 1.28 -38.06
C LYS A 112 25.01 1.24 -38.85
N LEU A 113 24.12 2.22 -38.65
CA LEU A 113 22.88 2.33 -39.42
C LEU A 113 23.16 2.48 -40.93
N ARG A 114 24.12 3.35 -41.31
CA ARG A 114 24.53 3.51 -42.71
C ARG A 114 25.20 2.26 -43.29
N PHE A 115 26.01 1.56 -42.49
CA PHE A 115 26.63 0.30 -42.89
C PHE A 115 25.58 -0.76 -43.27
N HIS A 116 24.46 -0.81 -42.57
CA HIS A 116 23.36 -1.72 -42.90
C HIS A 116 22.39 -1.21 -43.97
N GLY A 117 22.72 -0.13 -44.70
CA GLY A 117 21.88 0.40 -45.78
C GLY A 117 20.77 1.34 -45.30
N GLY A 118 20.91 1.91 -44.11
CA GLY A 118 19.93 2.81 -43.51
C GLY A 118 18.64 2.09 -43.10
N VAL A 119 17.56 2.87 -42.96
CA VAL A 119 16.25 2.35 -42.55
C VAL A 119 15.70 1.31 -43.52
N ASN A 120 15.84 1.56 -44.83
CA ASN A 120 15.38 0.63 -45.87
C ASN A 120 16.19 -0.68 -45.88
N GLY A 121 17.50 -0.61 -45.64
CA GLY A 121 18.34 -1.79 -45.54
C GLY A 121 18.00 -2.65 -44.33
N ILE A 122 17.74 -2.03 -43.17
CA ILE A 122 17.28 -2.74 -41.97
C ILE A 122 15.90 -3.36 -42.18
N ALA A 123 14.98 -2.64 -42.83
CA ALA A 123 13.67 -3.17 -43.17
C ALA A 123 13.76 -4.44 -44.04
N GLN A 124 14.61 -4.43 -45.08
CA GLN A 124 14.86 -5.61 -45.91
C GLN A 124 15.47 -6.78 -45.12
N LYS A 125 16.44 -6.52 -44.24
CA LYS A 125 17.07 -7.54 -43.38
C LYS A 125 16.12 -8.16 -42.35
N LEU A 126 15.13 -7.38 -41.92
CA LEU A 126 14.03 -7.82 -41.07
C LEU A 126 12.86 -8.41 -41.88
N CYS A 127 12.99 -8.61 -43.19
CA CYS A 127 11.93 -9.08 -44.08
C CYS A 127 10.63 -8.28 -43.96
N THR A 128 10.72 -6.96 -43.79
CA THR A 128 9.59 -6.05 -43.67
C THR A 128 9.65 -4.95 -44.74
N SER A 129 8.50 -4.47 -45.18
CA SER A 129 8.36 -3.35 -46.11
C SER A 129 8.08 -2.08 -45.33
N THR A 130 8.71 -0.96 -45.68
CA THR A 130 8.45 0.36 -45.07
C THR A 130 7.07 0.94 -45.44
N ASN A 131 6.40 0.38 -46.45
CA ASN A 131 5.06 0.80 -46.85
C ASN A 131 3.97 -0.18 -46.35
N ASP A 132 4.23 -1.48 -46.49
CA ASP A 132 3.22 -2.51 -46.18
C ASP A 132 3.34 -3.06 -44.75
N GLY A 133 4.46 -2.82 -44.08
CA GLY A 133 4.76 -3.36 -42.76
C GLY A 133 4.92 -4.87 -42.77
N LEU A 134 4.64 -5.50 -41.63
CA LEU A 134 4.74 -6.96 -41.49
C LEU A 134 3.57 -7.69 -42.16
N PRO A 135 3.83 -8.83 -42.83
CA PRO A 135 2.76 -9.71 -43.31
C PRO A 135 2.03 -10.36 -42.12
N LYS A 136 0.72 -10.63 -42.29
CA LYS A 136 -0.15 -11.23 -41.27
C LYS A 136 -0.01 -12.75 -41.11
N ASP A 137 1.03 -13.34 -41.69
CA ASP A 137 1.25 -14.78 -41.62
C ASP A 137 1.62 -15.21 -40.19
N ALA A 138 0.79 -16.07 -39.59
CA ALA A 138 0.95 -16.48 -38.19
C ALA A 138 2.28 -17.23 -37.96
N ASP A 139 2.71 -18.05 -38.93
CA ASP A 139 3.94 -18.82 -38.81
C ASP A 139 5.19 -17.93 -38.87
N ALA A 140 5.14 -16.86 -39.67
CA ALA A 140 6.22 -15.86 -39.74
C ALA A 140 6.29 -15.00 -38.47
N LEU A 141 5.14 -14.64 -37.89
CA LEU A 141 5.05 -13.86 -36.65
C LEU A 141 5.54 -14.68 -35.44
N ASN A 142 5.16 -15.96 -35.34
CA ASN A 142 5.60 -16.85 -34.26
C ASN A 142 7.12 -17.09 -34.30
N ARG A 143 7.69 -17.34 -35.50
CA ARG A 143 9.15 -17.45 -35.67
C ARG A 143 9.89 -16.19 -35.23
N ARG A 144 9.31 -15.01 -35.49
CA ARG A 144 9.87 -13.73 -35.06
C ARG A 144 9.80 -13.57 -33.53
N GLN A 145 8.71 -13.99 -32.90
CA GLN A 145 8.56 -13.98 -31.44
C GLN A 145 9.57 -14.89 -30.75
N GLU A 146 9.84 -16.08 -31.31
CA GLU A 146 10.83 -17.01 -30.75
C GLU A 146 12.26 -16.46 -30.82
N LEU A 147 12.61 -15.75 -31.90
CA LEU A 147 13.98 -15.24 -32.12
C LEU A 147 14.25 -13.88 -31.46
N PHE A 148 13.29 -12.96 -31.52
CA PHE A 148 13.47 -11.59 -31.03
C PHE A 148 12.78 -11.34 -29.68
N GLY A 149 11.97 -12.29 -29.20
CA GLY A 149 11.21 -12.16 -27.97
C GLY A 149 9.86 -11.46 -28.15
N ILE A 150 9.16 -11.32 -27.02
CA ILE A 150 7.85 -10.67 -26.92
C ILE A 150 7.99 -9.30 -26.25
N ASN A 151 7.20 -8.32 -26.68
CA ASN A 151 7.19 -6.99 -26.07
C ASN A 151 6.36 -6.96 -24.76
N LYS A 152 6.60 -7.89 -23.83
CA LYS A 152 5.88 -7.97 -22.55
C LYS A 152 6.87 -8.02 -21.39
N PHE A 153 6.72 -7.09 -20.45
CA PHE A 153 7.49 -7.11 -19.21
C PHE A 153 7.21 -8.38 -18.41
N ALA A 154 8.24 -8.90 -17.73
CA ALA A 154 8.08 -9.98 -16.77
C ALA A 154 7.12 -9.53 -15.66
N GLU A 155 5.95 -10.16 -15.61
CA GLU A 155 4.95 -9.88 -14.58
C GLU A 155 5.38 -10.54 -13.27
N SER A 156 5.24 -9.83 -12.16
CA SER A 156 5.39 -10.45 -10.85
C SER A 156 4.28 -11.49 -10.67
N GLU A 157 4.64 -12.68 -10.21
CA GLU A 157 3.66 -13.74 -9.96
C GLU A 157 2.67 -13.29 -8.89
N SER A 158 1.38 -13.56 -9.11
CA SER A 158 0.37 -13.24 -8.11
C SER A 158 0.59 -14.09 -6.86
N LYS A 159 0.66 -13.44 -5.70
CA LYS A 159 0.76 -14.12 -4.41
C LYS A 159 -0.39 -15.11 -4.25
N SER A 160 -0.06 -16.32 -3.82
CA SER A 160 -1.04 -17.35 -3.47
C SER A 160 -1.78 -16.97 -2.18
N PHE A 161 -3.01 -17.47 -2.01
CA PHE A 161 -3.79 -17.30 -0.77
C PHE A 161 -2.99 -17.70 0.48
N TRP A 162 -2.17 -18.75 0.40
CA TRP A 162 -1.33 -19.21 1.51
C TRP A 162 -0.25 -18.20 1.93
N VAL A 163 0.21 -17.36 1.02
CA VAL A 163 1.15 -16.27 1.35
C VAL A 163 0.44 -15.23 2.21
N PHE A 164 -0.81 -14.89 1.92
CA PHE A 164 -1.61 -13.98 2.75
C PHE A 164 -1.90 -14.58 4.14
N VAL A 165 -2.19 -15.88 4.23
CA VAL A 165 -2.35 -16.58 5.52
C VAL A 165 -1.05 -16.51 6.34
N TRP A 166 0.10 -16.74 5.69
CA TRP A 166 1.41 -16.66 6.34
C TRP A 166 1.77 -15.25 6.81
N GLU A 167 1.49 -14.25 5.97
CA GLU A 167 1.67 -12.83 6.29
C GLU A 167 0.78 -12.42 7.47
N ALA A 168 -0.50 -12.83 7.47
CA ALA A 168 -1.43 -12.56 8.57
C ALA A 168 -1.01 -13.21 9.90
N LEU A 169 -0.45 -14.43 9.87
CA LEU A 169 0.07 -15.11 11.07
C LEU A 169 1.32 -14.43 11.67
N HIS A 170 2.08 -13.66 10.88
CA HIS A 170 3.29 -12.96 11.34
C HIS A 170 3.01 -11.60 12.01
N ASP A 171 1.75 -11.23 12.20
CA ASP A 171 1.40 -10.08 13.02
C ASP A 171 1.90 -10.29 14.46
N MET A 172 2.69 -9.34 14.97
CA MET A 172 3.24 -9.37 16.33
C MET A 172 2.16 -9.58 17.40
N THR A 173 0.96 -9.04 17.18
CA THR A 173 -0.15 -9.18 18.13
C THR A 173 -0.69 -10.61 18.17
N LEU A 174 -0.93 -11.23 17.01
CA LEU A 174 -1.37 -12.62 16.90
C LEU A 174 -0.29 -13.60 17.36
N MET A 175 0.98 -13.30 17.11
CA MET A 175 2.11 -14.08 17.62
C MET A 175 2.16 -14.09 19.15
N ILE A 176 1.99 -12.93 19.80
CA ILE A 176 1.90 -12.87 21.26
C ILE A 176 0.71 -13.68 21.76
N LEU A 177 -0.46 -13.54 21.12
CA LEU A 177 -1.65 -14.29 21.50
C LEU A 177 -1.46 -15.81 21.33
N ALA A 178 -0.76 -16.24 20.28
CA ALA A 178 -0.45 -17.65 20.05
C ALA A 178 0.46 -18.22 21.15
N VAL A 179 1.44 -17.45 21.62
CA VAL A 179 2.28 -17.83 22.78
C VAL A 179 1.43 -17.92 24.05
N CYS A 180 0.55 -16.95 24.29
CA CYS A 180 -0.38 -16.99 25.43
C CYS A 180 -1.33 -18.20 25.36
N ALA A 181 -1.84 -18.52 24.17
CA ALA A 181 -2.70 -19.69 23.95
C ALA A 181 -1.95 -20.99 24.25
N PHE A 182 -0.69 -21.10 23.82
CA PHE A 182 0.15 -22.24 24.09
C PHE A 182 0.42 -22.42 25.59
N VAL A 183 0.78 -21.33 26.29
CA VAL A 183 0.97 -21.35 27.75
C VAL A 183 -0.32 -21.71 28.48
N SER A 184 -1.46 -21.12 28.07
CA SER A 184 -2.78 -21.41 28.64
C SER A 184 -3.18 -22.87 28.45
N LEU A 185 -2.91 -23.45 27.26
CA LEU A 185 -3.16 -24.86 26.98
C LEU A 185 -2.33 -25.78 27.91
N ILE A 186 -1.04 -25.48 28.08
CA ILE A 186 -0.16 -26.28 28.96
C ILE A 186 -0.64 -26.20 30.42
N VAL A 187 -0.90 -24.99 30.92
CA VAL A 187 -1.33 -24.76 32.30
C VAL A 187 -2.70 -25.40 32.54
N GLY A 188 -3.64 -25.25 31.62
CA GLY A 188 -4.97 -25.83 31.72
C GLY A 188 -4.95 -27.36 31.74
N ILE A 189 -4.19 -28.00 30.85
CA ILE A 189 -4.03 -29.46 30.87
C ILE A 189 -3.35 -29.94 32.16
N ALA A 190 -2.35 -29.21 32.66
CA ALA A 190 -1.62 -29.58 33.86
C ALA A 190 -2.46 -29.45 35.15
N THR A 191 -3.40 -28.50 35.20
CA THR A 191 -4.21 -28.20 36.39
C THR A 191 -5.54 -28.97 36.42
N GLU A 192 -6.26 -29.04 35.30
CA GLU A 192 -7.61 -29.61 35.23
C GLU A 192 -7.67 -30.95 34.47
N GLY A 193 -6.57 -31.36 33.84
CA GLY A 193 -6.49 -32.60 33.08
C GLY A 193 -7.17 -32.55 31.71
N TRP A 194 -6.87 -33.55 30.88
CA TRP A 194 -7.50 -33.71 29.57
C TRP A 194 -8.88 -34.38 29.69
N PRO A 195 -9.94 -33.92 29.00
CA PRO A 195 -10.00 -32.84 28.00
C PRO A 195 -10.46 -31.47 28.52
N LYS A 196 -10.94 -31.37 29.77
CA LYS A 196 -11.62 -30.16 30.28
C LYS A 196 -10.70 -28.93 30.35
N GLY A 197 -9.47 -29.09 30.82
CA GLY A 197 -8.51 -28.00 30.91
C GLY A 197 -7.94 -27.52 29.58
N ALA A 198 -8.21 -28.22 28.47
CA ALA A 198 -7.72 -27.83 27.15
C ALA A 198 -8.65 -26.82 26.44
N HIS A 199 -9.89 -26.64 26.91
CA HIS A 199 -10.91 -25.86 26.20
C HIS A 199 -10.54 -24.38 26.05
N ASP A 200 -9.99 -23.74 27.08
CA ASP A 200 -9.62 -22.32 27.04
C ASP A 200 -8.51 -22.04 26.02
N GLY A 201 -7.43 -22.85 26.05
CA GLY A 201 -6.32 -22.72 25.11
C GLY A 201 -6.74 -23.05 23.67
N LEU A 202 -7.55 -24.10 23.48
CA LEU A 202 -8.05 -24.48 22.16
C LEU A 202 -9.01 -23.43 21.58
N GLY A 203 -9.81 -22.78 22.43
CA GLY A 203 -10.67 -21.65 22.04
C GLY A 203 -9.86 -20.47 21.50
N ILE A 204 -8.77 -20.09 22.15
CA ILE A 204 -7.91 -19.01 21.66
C ILE A 204 -7.27 -19.39 20.30
N VAL A 205 -6.77 -20.61 20.15
CA VAL A 205 -6.17 -21.07 18.89
C VAL A 205 -7.17 -21.05 17.73
N ALA A 206 -8.39 -21.55 17.94
CA ALA A 206 -9.42 -21.52 16.92
C ALA A 206 -9.88 -20.08 16.59
N SER A 207 -9.76 -19.13 17.53
CA SER A 207 -10.03 -17.70 17.31
C SER A 207 -8.99 -17.06 16.41
N ILE A 208 -7.71 -17.32 16.67
CA ILE A 208 -6.62 -16.87 15.80
C ILE A 208 -6.84 -17.41 14.39
N MET A 209 -7.17 -18.69 14.25
CA MET A 209 -7.42 -19.30 12.93
C MET A 209 -8.60 -18.65 12.19
N LEU A 210 -9.71 -18.39 12.87
CA LEU A 210 -10.86 -17.69 12.28
C LEU A 210 -10.47 -16.30 11.81
N VAL A 211 -9.79 -15.52 12.66
CA VAL A 211 -9.37 -14.15 12.35
C VAL A 211 -8.40 -14.13 11.17
N VAL A 212 -7.37 -14.96 11.20
CA VAL A 212 -6.40 -15.10 10.10
C VAL A 212 -7.08 -15.47 8.79
N PHE A 213 -8.05 -16.40 8.82
CA PHE A 213 -8.78 -16.80 7.62
C PHE A 213 -9.60 -15.65 7.03
N VAL A 214 -10.31 -14.91 7.87
CA VAL A 214 -11.10 -13.74 7.42
C VAL A 214 -10.20 -12.65 6.87
N THR A 215 -9.13 -12.29 7.58
CA THR A 215 -8.15 -11.28 7.15
C THR A 215 -7.48 -11.69 5.83
N ALA A 216 -6.97 -12.92 5.72
CA ALA A 216 -6.35 -13.40 4.49
C ALA A 216 -7.32 -13.45 3.31
N THR A 217 -8.59 -13.81 3.56
CA THR A 217 -9.63 -13.78 2.51
C THR A 217 -9.91 -12.36 2.04
N SER A 218 -9.97 -11.39 2.96
CA SER A 218 -10.14 -9.98 2.64
C SER A 218 -8.98 -9.44 1.79
N ASP A 219 -7.75 -9.63 2.24
CA ASP A 219 -6.54 -9.13 1.58
C ASP A 219 -6.34 -9.79 0.21
N TYR A 220 -6.64 -11.08 0.10
CA TYR A 220 -6.62 -11.80 -1.18
C TYR A 220 -7.63 -11.22 -2.16
N ARG A 221 -8.86 -10.95 -1.73
CA ARG A 221 -9.88 -10.29 -2.58
C ARG A 221 -9.45 -8.89 -3.00
N GLN A 222 -8.82 -8.12 -2.11
CA GLN A 222 -8.30 -6.78 -2.43
C GLN A 222 -7.16 -6.87 -3.46
N SER A 223 -6.27 -7.85 -3.34
CA SER A 223 -5.19 -8.10 -4.30
C SER A 223 -5.73 -8.48 -5.69
N LEU A 224 -6.80 -9.27 -5.76
CA LEU A 224 -7.48 -9.59 -7.02
C LEU A 224 -8.07 -8.33 -7.68
N GLN A 225 -8.73 -7.46 -6.92
CA GLN A 225 -9.26 -6.19 -7.46
C GLN A 225 -8.15 -5.29 -8.02
N PHE A 226 -7.01 -5.21 -7.33
CA PHE A 226 -5.86 -4.46 -7.82
C PHE A 226 -5.30 -5.07 -9.12
N LYS A 227 -5.26 -6.40 -9.22
CA LYS A 227 -4.83 -7.10 -10.44
C LYS A 227 -5.73 -6.84 -11.63
N ASP A 228 -7.04 -6.82 -11.42
CA ASP A 228 -8.00 -6.48 -12.47
C ASP A 228 -7.84 -5.03 -12.94
N LEU A 229 -7.62 -4.09 -12.01
CA LEU A 229 -7.31 -2.69 -12.33
C LEU A 229 -5.99 -2.55 -13.11
N ASP A 230 -4.95 -3.27 -12.72
CA ASP A 230 -3.67 -3.28 -13.42
C ASP A 230 -3.82 -3.85 -14.84
N LYS A 231 -4.62 -4.91 -15.00
CA LYS A 231 -4.95 -5.48 -16.32
C LYS A 231 -5.69 -4.48 -17.21
N GLU A 232 -6.61 -3.67 -16.66
CA GLU A 232 -7.28 -2.60 -17.40
C GLU A 232 -6.32 -1.46 -17.75
N LYS A 233 -5.47 -1.02 -16.81
CA LYS A 233 -4.44 0.01 -17.05
C LYS A 233 -3.49 -0.38 -18.19
N LYS A 234 -3.20 -1.67 -18.31
CA LYS A 234 -2.33 -2.24 -19.35
C LYS A 234 -2.97 -2.26 -20.75
N LYS A 235 -4.25 -1.94 -20.95
CA LYS A 235 -4.89 -1.90 -22.28
C LYS A 235 -4.49 -0.66 -23.09
N ILE A 236 -3.20 -0.49 -23.33
CA ILE A 236 -2.66 0.55 -24.18
C ILE A 236 -2.63 0.02 -25.61
N SER A 237 -3.20 0.78 -26.53
CA SER A 237 -3.38 0.36 -27.92
C SER A 237 -2.90 1.43 -28.88
N ILE A 238 -2.14 1.00 -29.89
CA ILE A 238 -1.46 1.87 -30.84
C ILE A 238 -1.80 1.49 -32.28
N GLN A 239 -1.68 2.45 -33.20
CA GLN A 239 -1.90 2.21 -34.62
C GLN A 239 -0.64 1.66 -35.28
N VAL A 240 -0.78 0.53 -35.97
CA VAL A 240 0.32 -0.15 -36.66
C VAL A 240 -0.10 -0.51 -38.07
N THR A 241 0.83 -0.45 -39.02
CA THR A 241 0.60 -0.96 -40.38
C THR A 241 1.11 -2.40 -40.50
N ARG A 242 0.21 -3.32 -40.84
CA ARG A 242 0.53 -4.70 -41.23
C ARG A 242 -0.24 -5.06 -42.50
N ASN A 243 0.45 -5.70 -43.44
CA ASN A 243 -0.08 -6.08 -44.76
C ASN A 243 -0.72 -4.92 -45.55
N GLY A 244 -0.13 -3.72 -45.47
CA GLY A 244 -0.62 -2.51 -46.14
C GLY A 244 -1.81 -1.82 -45.48
N PHE A 245 -2.37 -2.38 -44.41
CA PHE A 245 -3.52 -1.82 -43.69
C PHE A 245 -3.14 -1.30 -42.31
N ARG A 246 -3.65 -0.12 -41.96
CA ARG A 246 -3.58 0.40 -40.59
C ARG A 246 -4.59 -0.33 -39.70
N GLN A 247 -4.12 -0.84 -38.58
CA GLN A 247 -4.93 -1.51 -37.57
C GLN A 247 -4.51 -1.09 -36.17
N LYS A 248 -5.46 -1.10 -35.24
CA LYS A 248 -5.22 -0.81 -33.82
C LYS A 248 -4.89 -2.10 -33.11
N MET A 249 -3.77 -2.15 -32.39
CA MET A 249 -3.31 -3.33 -31.69
C MET A 249 -2.66 -2.99 -30.35
N SER A 250 -2.53 -3.98 -29.48
CA SER A 250 -1.90 -3.81 -28.16
C SER A 250 -0.41 -3.57 -28.30
N ILE A 251 0.17 -2.73 -27.43
CA ILE A 251 1.63 -2.52 -27.39
C ILE A 251 2.40 -3.82 -27.12
N TYR A 252 1.78 -4.79 -26.43
CA TYR A 252 2.40 -6.07 -26.10
C TYR A 252 2.49 -7.06 -27.28
N GLU A 253 1.76 -6.79 -28.37
CA GLU A 253 1.76 -7.62 -29.58
C GLU A 253 2.69 -7.07 -30.68
N LEU A 254 3.41 -5.98 -30.38
CA LEU A 254 4.40 -5.39 -31.27
C LEU A 254 5.61 -6.31 -31.42
N LEU A 255 6.10 -6.41 -32.66
CA LEU A 255 7.29 -7.17 -33.00
C LEU A 255 8.28 -6.26 -33.75
N PRO A 256 9.59 -6.56 -33.69
CA PRO A 256 10.59 -5.81 -34.45
C PRO A 256 10.22 -5.81 -35.93
N GLY A 257 10.24 -4.65 -36.59
CA GLY A 257 9.86 -4.50 -38.00
C GLY A 257 8.39 -4.10 -38.25
N ASP A 258 7.57 -3.98 -37.19
CA ASP A 258 6.28 -3.29 -37.28
C ASP A 258 6.45 -1.79 -37.58
N ILE A 259 5.51 -1.23 -38.33
CA ILE A 259 5.45 0.22 -38.57
C ILE A 259 4.42 0.82 -37.63
N VAL A 260 4.90 1.51 -36.61
CA VAL A 260 4.08 2.19 -35.61
C VAL A 260 3.79 3.62 -36.06
N HIS A 261 2.52 4.02 -36.01
CA HIS A 261 2.08 5.39 -36.25
C HIS A 261 1.88 6.08 -34.91
N LEU A 262 2.72 7.06 -34.62
CA LEU A 262 2.64 7.89 -33.42
C LEU A 262 1.95 9.21 -33.74
N ALA A 263 0.98 9.58 -32.92
CA ALA A 263 0.36 10.90 -32.90
C ALA A 263 0.86 11.71 -31.69
N ILE A 264 0.56 13.00 -31.69
CA ILE A 264 0.85 13.87 -30.55
C ILE A 264 0.10 13.33 -29.32
N GLY A 265 0.86 13.02 -28.26
CA GLY A 265 0.33 12.45 -27.01
C GLY A 265 0.41 10.93 -26.90
N ASP A 266 0.84 10.21 -27.95
CA ASP A 266 1.08 8.77 -27.88
C ASP A 266 2.39 8.45 -27.14
N GLN A 267 2.39 7.35 -26.39
CA GLN A 267 3.58 6.80 -25.78
C GLN A 267 4.38 6.01 -26.81
N VAL A 268 5.71 6.18 -26.85
CA VAL A 268 6.61 5.34 -27.66
C VAL A 268 6.65 3.94 -27.04
N PRO A 269 6.14 2.89 -27.73
CA PRO A 269 5.90 1.59 -27.10
C PRO A 269 7.13 0.67 -27.08
N ALA A 270 8.14 0.97 -27.90
CA ALA A 270 9.40 0.26 -28.03
C ALA A 270 10.40 1.16 -28.77
N ASP A 271 11.69 0.90 -28.57
CA ASP A 271 12.77 1.55 -29.30
C ASP A 271 12.65 1.28 -30.81
N GLY A 272 12.99 2.27 -31.62
CA GLY A 272 12.78 2.17 -33.07
C GLY A 272 13.53 3.20 -33.89
N LEU A 273 13.44 3.04 -35.21
CA LEU A 273 14.03 3.95 -36.18
C LEU A 273 12.95 4.86 -36.77
N PHE A 274 13.26 6.15 -36.87
CA PHE A 274 12.37 7.10 -37.51
C PHE A 274 12.32 6.88 -39.03
N VAL A 275 11.12 6.59 -39.55
CA VAL A 275 10.89 6.33 -40.99
C VAL A 275 10.48 7.62 -41.72
N SER A 276 9.40 8.26 -41.27
CA SER A 276 8.85 9.47 -41.89
C SER A 276 7.92 10.21 -40.93
N GLY A 277 7.83 11.54 -41.06
CA GLY A 277 6.99 12.39 -40.22
C GLY A 277 7.40 13.86 -40.30
N PHE A 278 6.66 14.73 -39.62
CA PHE A 278 6.93 16.17 -39.57
C PHE A 278 7.17 16.59 -38.13
N SER A 279 8.31 17.24 -37.87
CA SER A 279 8.65 17.87 -36.59
C SER A 279 8.35 17.01 -35.35
N VAL A 280 8.73 15.73 -35.41
CA VAL A 280 8.58 14.81 -34.27
C VAL A 280 9.53 15.24 -33.15
N LEU A 281 8.95 15.46 -31.97
CA LEU A 281 9.64 15.79 -30.74
C LEU A 281 9.27 14.70 -29.73
N ILE A 282 10.28 14.08 -29.13
CA ILE A 282 10.11 12.99 -28.15
C ILE A 282 10.66 13.49 -26.82
N ASP A 283 9.94 13.22 -25.73
CA ASP A 283 10.35 13.55 -24.38
C ASP A 283 11.25 12.43 -23.81
N GLU A 284 12.54 12.74 -23.57
CA GLU A 284 13.52 11.81 -22.99
C GLU A 284 13.78 12.07 -21.49
N SER A 285 12.98 12.93 -20.85
CA SER A 285 13.18 13.33 -19.44
C SER A 285 13.11 12.14 -18.47
N SER A 286 12.28 11.15 -18.77
CA SER A 286 12.17 9.89 -18.03
C SER A 286 13.47 9.06 -18.03
N LEU A 287 14.37 9.26 -18.99
CA LEU A 287 15.60 8.48 -19.18
C LEU A 287 16.87 9.25 -18.76
N THR A 288 16.88 10.57 -18.99
CA THR A 288 18.07 11.43 -18.81
C THR A 288 17.99 12.34 -17.58
N GLY A 289 16.79 12.61 -17.07
CA GLY A 289 16.57 13.48 -15.92
C GLY A 289 16.76 14.98 -16.19
N GLU A 290 17.12 15.39 -17.41
CA GLU A 290 17.21 16.80 -17.79
C GLU A 290 15.86 17.30 -18.35
N SER A 291 15.39 18.43 -17.82
CA SER A 291 14.02 18.95 -18.00
C SER A 291 13.90 20.05 -19.06
N GLU A 292 14.82 20.15 -20.02
CA GLU A 292 14.70 21.11 -21.14
C GLU A 292 14.12 20.41 -22.38
N PRO A 293 12.83 20.60 -22.70
CA PRO A 293 12.26 20.14 -23.94
C PRO A 293 12.37 21.23 -25.00
N VAL A 294 12.53 20.86 -26.27
CA VAL A 294 11.87 21.64 -27.32
C VAL A 294 10.37 21.38 -27.14
N MET A 295 9.67 22.35 -26.57
CA MET A 295 8.34 22.27 -25.92
C MET A 295 7.23 21.60 -26.75
N VAL A 296 6.53 20.58 -26.21
CA VAL A 296 5.29 20.71 -25.39
C VAL A 296 5.13 19.44 -24.51
N ALA A 297 4.69 19.64 -23.26
CA ALA A 297 4.63 18.70 -22.13
C ALA A 297 3.75 17.44 -22.29
N LYS A 298 4.09 16.32 -21.60
CA LYS A 298 3.64 15.98 -20.22
C LYS A 298 3.70 14.47 -19.91
N GLU A 299 4.83 13.93 -19.43
CA GLU A 299 4.85 12.69 -18.62
C GLU A 299 4.96 13.03 -17.13
N SER A 300 3.81 13.13 -16.46
CA SER A 300 3.65 13.07 -14.98
C SER A 300 2.17 13.25 -14.61
N ALA A 301 1.28 12.49 -15.25
CA ALA A 301 -0.14 12.52 -14.91
C ALA A 301 -0.48 11.33 -13.98
N ASP A 302 -0.72 11.62 -12.70
CA ASP A 302 -1.21 10.64 -11.72
C ASP A 302 -2.62 10.10 -12.08
N VAL A 303 -3.35 10.79 -12.96
CA VAL A 303 -4.69 10.42 -13.45
C VAL A 303 -4.76 10.63 -14.96
N ILE A 304 -5.03 9.55 -15.70
CA ILE A 304 -5.25 9.57 -17.15
C ILE A 304 -6.77 9.66 -17.40
N ILE A 305 -7.20 10.68 -18.12
CA ILE A 305 -8.60 10.84 -18.53
C ILE A 305 -8.75 10.19 -19.90
N LEU A 306 -9.69 9.25 -20.04
CA LEU A 306 -9.91 8.51 -21.29
C LEU A 306 -10.76 9.28 -22.31
N ASP A 307 -11.37 10.39 -21.90
CA ASP A 307 -12.22 11.24 -22.72
C ASP A 307 -11.85 12.73 -22.60
N ASP A 308 -12.12 13.53 -23.63
CA ASP A 308 -11.82 14.97 -23.65
C ASP A 308 -12.89 15.81 -22.92
N ASN A 309 -13.63 15.22 -21.98
CA ASN A 309 -14.76 15.88 -21.34
C ASN A 309 -14.38 16.50 -19.99
N PHE A 310 -14.52 17.82 -19.86
CA PHE A 310 -14.34 18.53 -18.59
C PHE A 310 -15.25 18.01 -17.46
N SER A 311 -16.38 17.37 -17.78
CA SER A 311 -17.23 16.71 -16.77
C SER A 311 -16.49 15.58 -16.03
N THR A 312 -15.50 14.95 -16.67
CA THR A 312 -14.72 13.88 -16.07
C THR A 312 -13.82 14.42 -14.97
N ILE A 313 -13.25 15.63 -15.13
CA ILE A 313 -12.49 16.32 -14.07
C ILE A 313 -13.38 16.60 -12.85
N VAL A 314 -14.60 17.07 -13.07
CA VAL A 314 -15.57 17.31 -11.98
C VAL A 314 -15.90 15.99 -11.26
N THR A 315 -16.05 14.91 -12.01
CA THR A 315 -16.32 13.57 -11.48
C THR A 315 -15.15 13.06 -10.64
N VAL A 316 -13.91 13.18 -11.12
CA VAL A 316 -12.70 12.83 -10.38
C VAL A 316 -12.58 13.64 -9.09
N ALA A 317 -12.82 14.95 -9.14
CA ALA A 317 -12.82 15.81 -7.96
C ALA A 317 -13.90 15.40 -6.94
N LYS A 318 -15.09 15.01 -7.42
CA LYS A 318 -16.19 14.51 -6.59
C LYS A 318 -15.81 13.20 -5.90
N TRP A 319 -15.18 12.27 -6.62
CA TRP A 319 -14.67 11.01 -6.07
C TRP A 319 -13.56 11.24 -5.04
N GLY A 320 -12.60 12.13 -5.31
CA GLY A 320 -11.54 12.49 -4.36
C GLY A 320 -12.08 13.06 -3.04
N ARG A 321 -13.11 13.93 -3.12
CA ARG A 321 -13.81 14.43 -1.92
C ARG A 321 -14.53 13.30 -1.17
N SER A 322 -15.13 12.36 -1.89
CA SER A 322 -15.81 11.20 -1.30
C SER A 322 -14.84 10.31 -0.53
N VAL A 323 -13.69 9.97 -1.12
CA VAL A 323 -12.67 9.14 -0.47
C VAL A 323 -12.21 9.78 0.85
N TYR A 324 -11.88 11.07 0.84
CA TYR A 324 -11.45 11.76 2.06
C TYR A 324 -12.50 11.69 3.17
N ILE A 325 -13.76 11.97 2.84
CA ILE A 325 -14.87 11.93 3.79
C ILE A 325 -15.15 10.50 4.27
N ASN A 326 -15.09 9.51 3.38
CA ASN A 326 -15.29 8.11 3.73
C ASN A 326 -14.22 7.61 4.71
N ILE A 327 -12.95 8.01 4.52
CA ILE A 327 -11.88 7.72 5.48
C ILE A 327 -12.17 8.39 6.83
N GLN A 328 -12.63 9.65 6.85
CA GLN A 328 -13.02 10.31 8.10
C GLN A 328 -14.17 9.58 8.81
N LYS A 329 -15.18 9.05 8.07
CA LYS A 329 -16.30 8.28 8.65
C LYS A 329 -15.80 7.01 9.31
N PHE A 330 -14.94 6.28 8.60
CA PHE A 330 -14.29 5.07 9.12
C PHE A 330 -13.46 5.37 10.38
N VAL A 331 -12.62 6.42 10.35
CA VAL A 331 -11.81 6.78 11.52
C VAL A 331 -12.67 7.22 12.70
N GLN A 332 -13.78 7.94 12.48
CA GLN A 332 -14.73 8.29 13.54
C GLN A 332 -15.29 7.03 14.21
N PHE A 333 -15.75 6.06 13.41
CA PHE A 333 -16.28 4.79 13.90
C PHE A 333 -15.21 4.01 14.68
N GLN A 334 -14.02 3.81 14.09
CA GLN A 334 -12.94 3.03 14.67
C GLN A 334 -12.41 3.63 15.98
N LEU A 335 -12.22 4.95 16.03
CA LEU A 335 -11.79 5.63 17.25
C LEU A 335 -12.84 5.54 18.35
N THR A 336 -14.13 5.66 18.01
CA THR A 336 -15.21 5.53 18.99
C THR A 336 -15.16 4.17 19.67
N VAL A 337 -15.02 3.08 18.88
CA VAL A 337 -15.03 1.75 19.49
C VAL A 337 -13.76 1.48 20.29
N ASN A 338 -12.59 1.87 19.79
CA ASN A 338 -11.33 1.68 20.51
C ASN A 338 -11.32 2.44 21.83
N VAL A 339 -11.84 3.67 21.86
CA VAL A 339 -11.98 4.45 23.10
C VAL A 339 -12.93 3.75 24.07
N VAL A 340 -14.09 3.25 23.62
CA VAL A 340 -15.04 2.56 24.50
C VAL A 340 -14.47 1.26 25.03
N ALA A 341 -13.90 0.42 24.16
CA ALA A 341 -13.29 -0.85 24.54
C ALA A 341 -12.19 -0.66 25.59
N LEU A 342 -11.33 0.34 25.40
CA LEU A 342 -10.27 0.67 26.35
C LEU A 342 -10.85 1.14 27.70
N VAL A 343 -11.75 2.13 27.69
CA VAL A 343 -12.29 2.73 28.91
C VAL A 343 -13.11 1.71 29.71
N VAL A 344 -13.95 0.92 29.06
CA VAL A 344 -14.79 -0.10 29.70
C VAL A 344 -13.93 -1.18 30.34
N ASN A 345 -12.96 -1.74 29.60
CA ASN A 345 -12.12 -2.83 30.13
C ASN A 345 -11.21 -2.34 31.24
N PHE A 346 -10.58 -1.17 31.07
CA PHE A 346 -9.73 -0.58 32.10
C PHE A 346 -10.52 -0.28 33.37
N SER A 347 -11.67 0.37 33.22
CA SER A 347 -12.50 0.76 34.36
C SER A 347 -13.06 -0.45 35.12
N SER A 348 -13.49 -1.49 34.40
CA SER A 348 -13.96 -2.73 35.04
C SER A 348 -12.82 -3.45 35.75
N ALA A 349 -11.65 -3.59 35.10
CA ALA A 349 -10.49 -4.24 35.72
C ALA A 349 -10.06 -3.55 37.03
N CYS A 350 -10.13 -2.22 37.09
CA CYS A 350 -9.83 -1.46 38.31
C CYS A 350 -10.84 -1.67 39.45
N MET A 351 -12.10 -1.97 39.15
CA MET A 351 -13.16 -2.04 40.15
C MET A 351 -13.50 -3.45 40.61
N THR A 352 -13.76 -4.35 39.65
CA THR A 352 -14.19 -5.72 39.91
C THR A 352 -13.02 -6.69 39.92
N GLY A 353 -11.83 -6.26 39.47
CA GLY A 353 -10.65 -7.11 39.33
C GLY A 353 -10.72 -8.05 38.12
N SER A 354 -11.81 -8.02 37.35
CA SER A 354 -12.02 -8.81 36.14
C SER A 354 -12.53 -7.94 34.98
N ALA A 355 -12.07 -8.26 33.78
CA ALA A 355 -12.54 -7.62 32.56
C ALA A 355 -13.84 -8.31 32.08
N PRO A 356 -14.84 -7.53 31.64
CA PRO A 356 -16.14 -8.03 31.19
C PRO A 356 -16.05 -8.70 29.82
N LEU A 357 -15.08 -8.27 29.00
CA LEU A 357 -14.83 -8.73 27.65
C LEU A 357 -13.55 -9.54 27.65
N THR A 358 -13.63 -10.76 27.12
CA THR A 358 -12.46 -11.63 27.00
C THR A 358 -11.57 -11.19 25.83
N ALA A 359 -10.32 -11.65 25.80
CA ALA A 359 -9.40 -11.37 24.70
C ALA A 359 -9.96 -11.85 23.34
N VAL A 360 -10.63 -13.01 23.31
CA VAL A 360 -11.28 -13.56 22.11
C VAL A 360 -12.42 -12.66 21.61
N GLN A 361 -13.26 -12.19 22.54
CA GLN A 361 -14.37 -11.28 22.22
C GLN A 361 -13.86 -9.93 21.66
N LEU A 362 -12.75 -9.41 22.19
CA LEU A 362 -12.13 -8.19 21.68
C LEU A 362 -11.50 -8.38 20.29
N LEU A 363 -10.88 -9.54 20.03
CA LEU A 363 -10.38 -9.87 18.70
C LEU A 363 -11.49 -9.99 17.67
N TRP A 364 -12.60 -10.63 18.04
CA TRP A 364 -13.81 -10.69 17.22
C TRP A 364 -14.33 -9.29 16.87
N VAL A 365 -14.44 -8.42 17.87
CA VAL A 365 -14.91 -7.05 17.68
C VAL A 365 -13.93 -6.28 16.78
N ASN A 366 -12.61 -6.37 17.03
CA ASN A 366 -11.60 -5.73 16.17
C ASN A 366 -11.68 -6.21 14.72
N MET A 367 -11.83 -7.52 14.50
CA MET A 367 -11.95 -8.08 13.16
C MET A 367 -13.15 -7.49 12.40
N ILE A 368 -14.33 -7.43 13.03
CA ILE A 368 -15.51 -6.83 12.40
C ILE A 368 -15.25 -5.35 12.10
N MET A 369 -14.74 -4.59 13.05
CA MET A 369 -14.64 -3.14 12.93
C MET A 369 -13.56 -2.69 11.95
N ASP A 370 -12.41 -3.35 11.99
CA ASP A 370 -11.26 -3.01 11.16
C ASP A 370 -11.47 -3.45 9.71
N THR A 371 -11.93 -4.68 9.47
CA THR A 371 -12.04 -5.21 8.10
C THR A 371 -13.41 -4.92 7.48
N LEU A 372 -14.49 -5.33 8.13
CA LEU A 372 -15.85 -5.18 7.61
C LEU A 372 -16.32 -3.72 7.71
N GLY A 373 -16.05 -3.06 8.83
CA GLY A 373 -16.38 -1.63 9.03
C GLY A 373 -15.62 -0.71 8.07
N ALA A 374 -14.34 -0.99 7.79
CA ALA A 374 -13.61 -0.28 6.74
C ALA A 374 -14.25 -0.50 5.37
N LEU A 375 -14.56 -1.75 5.01
CA LEU A 375 -15.18 -2.05 3.72
C LEU A 375 -16.54 -1.35 3.56
N ALA A 376 -17.37 -1.34 4.60
CA ALA A 376 -18.71 -0.74 4.56
C ALA A 376 -18.68 0.79 4.45
N LEU A 377 -17.85 1.47 5.26
CA LEU A 377 -17.79 2.93 5.32
C LEU A 377 -16.88 3.54 4.25
N ALA A 378 -15.84 2.84 3.79
CA ALA A 378 -14.92 3.34 2.77
C ALA A 378 -15.54 3.34 1.35
N THR A 379 -16.48 2.42 1.08
CA THR A 379 -17.02 2.17 -0.27
C THR A 379 -18.26 3.00 -0.62
N GLU A 380 -18.62 3.99 0.19
CA GLU A 380 -19.81 4.80 -0.08
C GLU A 380 -19.67 5.66 -1.35
N PRO A 381 -20.69 5.66 -2.23
CA PRO A 381 -20.63 6.42 -3.47
C PRO A 381 -20.75 7.94 -3.24
N PRO A 382 -20.19 8.76 -4.14
CA PRO A 382 -20.14 10.21 -3.99
C PRO A 382 -21.53 10.88 -4.11
N ASN A 383 -21.91 11.66 -3.09
CA ASN A 383 -23.14 12.47 -3.10
C ASN A 383 -22.92 13.84 -3.77
N ASN A 384 -23.93 14.37 -4.46
CA ASN A 384 -23.90 15.71 -5.07
C ASN A 384 -23.78 16.84 -4.04
N ALA A 385 -24.21 16.61 -2.79
CA ALA A 385 -24.03 17.57 -1.70
C ALA A 385 -22.56 17.89 -1.39
N LEU A 386 -21.62 16.97 -1.71
CA LEU A 386 -20.19 17.14 -1.45
C LEU A 386 -19.57 18.31 -2.23
N MET A 387 -20.15 18.67 -3.38
CA MET A 387 -19.65 19.76 -4.22
C MET A 387 -20.02 21.15 -3.65
N LYS A 388 -21.02 21.24 -2.77
CA LYS A 388 -21.43 22.49 -2.12
C LYS A 388 -20.51 22.90 -0.97
N ARG A 389 -19.68 21.97 -0.49
CA ARG A 389 -18.74 22.21 0.62
C ARG A 389 -17.46 22.90 0.11
N PRO A 390 -16.85 23.78 0.92
CA PRO A 390 -15.54 24.35 0.61
C PRO A 390 -14.47 23.25 0.58
N PRO A 391 -13.38 23.45 -0.18
CA PRO A 391 -12.28 22.49 -0.24
C PRO A 391 -11.55 22.41 1.11
N VAL A 392 -11.10 21.19 1.45
CA VAL A 392 -10.33 20.96 2.68
C VAL A 392 -8.90 21.48 2.49
N GLY A 393 -8.46 22.37 3.38
CA GLY A 393 -7.10 22.93 3.33
C GLY A 393 -6.05 21.95 3.86
N ARG A 394 -4.82 21.99 3.30
CA ARG A 394 -3.69 21.11 3.70
C ARG A 394 -3.28 21.22 5.17
N LYS A 395 -3.62 22.31 5.85
CA LYS A 395 -3.29 22.57 7.27
C LYS A 395 -4.45 22.30 8.24
N GLY A 396 -5.60 21.83 7.73
CA GLY A 396 -6.74 21.50 8.59
C GLY A 396 -6.45 20.26 9.44
N HIS A 397 -7.00 20.22 10.65
CA HIS A 397 -6.98 19.01 11.47
C HIS A 397 -7.81 17.92 10.79
N PHE A 398 -7.23 16.72 10.62
CA PHE A 398 -7.91 15.57 10.02
C PHE A 398 -9.15 15.15 10.84
N ILE A 399 -9.02 15.17 12.17
CA ILE A 399 -10.14 14.97 13.09
C ILE A 399 -10.77 16.34 13.38
N THR A 400 -11.97 16.56 12.88
CA THR A 400 -12.70 17.81 13.08
C THR A 400 -13.33 17.88 14.47
N ASN A 401 -13.68 19.07 14.95
CA ASN A 401 -14.38 19.22 16.23
C ASN A 401 -15.75 18.51 16.22
N VAL A 402 -16.40 18.44 15.04
CA VAL A 402 -17.64 17.68 14.82
C VAL A 402 -17.41 16.19 15.08
N MET A 403 -16.30 15.62 14.58
CA MET A 403 -15.92 14.23 14.86
C MET A 403 -15.64 14.01 16.34
N TRP A 404 -14.90 14.91 17.00
CA TRP A 404 -14.64 14.81 18.45
C TRP A 404 -15.91 14.80 19.29
N ARG A 405 -16.87 15.69 18.98
CA ARG A 405 -18.18 15.69 19.64
C ARG A 405 -18.90 14.35 19.48
N ASN A 406 -18.91 13.81 18.25
CA ASN A 406 -19.57 12.53 17.97
C ASN A 406 -18.88 11.37 18.70
N ILE A 407 -17.54 11.31 18.64
CA ILE A 407 -16.72 10.28 19.30
C ILE A 407 -16.94 10.32 20.81
N LEU A 408 -16.69 11.47 21.46
CA LEU A 408 -16.81 11.59 22.91
C LEU A 408 -18.24 11.36 23.40
N GLY A 409 -19.24 11.86 22.69
CA GLY A 409 -20.64 11.69 23.09
C GLY A 409 -21.11 10.24 22.98
N GLN A 410 -20.76 9.54 21.90
CA GLN A 410 -21.06 8.11 21.76
C GLN A 410 -20.25 7.27 22.74
N SER A 411 -18.96 7.56 22.92
CA SER A 411 -18.13 6.82 23.87
C SER A 411 -18.64 6.95 25.30
N PHE A 412 -19.08 8.15 25.69
CA PHE A 412 -19.66 8.40 27.01
C PHE A 412 -20.97 7.63 27.22
N TYR A 413 -21.86 7.64 26.22
CA TYR A 413 -23.10 6.85 26.27
C TYR A 413 -22.83 5.35 26.45
N GLN A 414 -21.97 4.78 25.61
CA GLN A 414 -21.67 3.35 25.65
C GLN A 414 -20.99 2.96 26.97
N PHE A 415 -20.07 3.80 27.46
CA PHE A 415 -19.46 3.61 28.78
C PHE A 415 -20.51 3.56 29.90
N LEU A 416 -21.42 4.54 29.96
CA LEU A 416 -22.45 4.61 31.01
C LEU A 416 -23.39 3.40 30.98
N ILE A 417 -23.80 2.95 29.80
CA ILE A 417 -24.66 1.78 29.67
C ILE A 417 -23.95 0.51 30.13
N ILE A 418 -22.73 0.29 29.65
CA ILE A 418 -22.00 -0.94 29.98
C ILE A 418 -21.63 -0.95 31.46
N TRP A 419 -21.25 0.19 32.01
CA TRP A 419 -21.07 0.37 33.44
C TRP A 419 -22.34 0.03 34.23
N LYS A 420 -23.51 0.52 33.78
CA LYS A 420 -24.78 0.22 34.44
C LYS A 420 -25.13 -1.27 34.37
N LEU A 421 -24.86 -1.91 33.23
CA LEU A 421 -25.02 -3.36 33.06
C LEU A 421 -24.08 -4.13 33.99
N GLN A 422 -22.82 -3.69 34.16
CA GLN A 422 -21.89 -4.32 35.10
C GLN A 422 -22.33 -4.15 36.55
N ALA A 423 -22.72 -2.93 36.94
CA ALA A 423 -23.03 -2.60 38.33
C ALA A 423 -24.37 -3.18 38.79
N SER A 424 -25.38 -3.24 37.92
CA SER A 424 -26.75 -3.60 38.30
C SER A 424 -27.40 -4.64 37.38
N GLY A 425 -26.69 -5.20 36.40
CA GLY A 425 -27.26 -6.13 35.42
C GLY A 425 -27.81 -7.42 36.03
N LYS A 426 -27.18 -7.96 37.08
CA LYS A 426 -27.69 -9.16 37.79
C LYS A 426 -29.11 -8.94 38.34
N SER A 427 -29.31 -7.80 38.98
CA SER A 427 -30.63 -7.42 39.52
C SER A 427 -31.60 -7.00 38.41
N MET A 428 -31.13 -6.35 37.35
CA MET A 428 -31.97 -5.88 36.26
C MET A 428 -32.56 -7.02 35.41
N PHE A 429 -31.85 -8.14 35.30
CA PHE A 429 -32.28 -9.32 34.55
C PHE A 429 -32.69 -10.50 35.44
N GLU A 430 -32.86 -10.28 36.75
CA GLU A 430 -33.26 -11.31 37.73
C GLU A 430 -32.44 -12.60 37.61
N LEU A 431 -31.11 -12.45 37.49
CA LEU A 431 -30.20 -13.58 37.30
C LEU A 431 -29.88 -14.21 38.66
N GLU A 432 -30.50 -15.34 38.95
CA GLU A 432 -30.23 -16.18 40.14
C GLU A 432 -29.57 -17.51 39.72
N GLY A 433 -28.39 -17.82 40.25
CA GLY A 433 -27.67 -19.08 39.99
C GLY A 433 -26.15 -18.95 39.86
N SER A 434 -25.46 -20.09 39.75
CA SER A 434 -23.99 -20.16 39.57
C SER A 434 -23.51 -19.59 38.22
N ASP A 435 -24.36 -19.64 37.20
CA ASP A 435 -24.02 -19.22 35.83
C ASP A 435 -24.36 -17.75 35.55
N SER A 436 -24.81 -17.01 36.57
CA SER A 436 -25.29 -15.63 36.45
C SER A 436 -24.22 -14.68 35.91
N ASP A 437 -22.95 -14.90 36.27
CA ASP A 437 -21.82 -14.09 35.79
C ASP A 437 -21.54 -14.31 34.30
N LEU A 438 -21.65 -15.55 33.83
CA LEU A 438 -21.44 -15.90 32.42
C LEU A 438 -22.56 -15.35 31.54
N VAL A 439 -23.82 -15.44 31.99
CA VAL A 439 -24.97 -14.84 31.31
C VAL A 439 -24.83 -13.32 31.26
N LEU A 440 -24.44 -12.68 32.37
CA LEU A 440 -24.25 -11.23 32.40
C LEU A 440 -23.14 -10.75 31.45
N ASN A 441 -21.98 -11.43 31.45
CA ASN A 441 -20.89 -11.11 30.53
C ASN A 441 -21.32 -11.28 29.06
N THR A 442 -22.16 -12.29 28.77
CA THR A 442 -22.73 -12.49 27.43
C THR A 442 -23.69 -11.35 27.04
N ILE A 443 -24.54 -10.88 27.96
CA ILE A 443 -25.41 -9.72 27.74
C ILE A 443 -24.59 -8.45 27.50
N ILE A 444 -23.53 -8.23 28.28
CA ILE A 444 -22.62 -7.08 28.12
C ILE A 444 -21.94 -7.14 26.75
N PHE A 445 -21.38 -8.29 26.38
CA PHE A 445 -20.75 -8.51 25.09
C PHE A 445 -21.73 -8.28 23.93
N ASN A 446 -22.93 -8.86 23.99
CA ASN A 446 -23.92 -8.71 22.93
C ASN A 446 -24.42 -7.26 22.82
N SER A 447 -24.69 -6.61 23.95
CA SER A 447 -25.07 -5.19 23.99
C SER A 447 -23.97 -4.29 23.42
N PHE A 448 -22.71 -4.60 23.72
CA PHE A 448 -21.56 -3.87 23.16
C PHE A 448 -21.48 -4.02 21.65
N VAL A 449 -21.63 -5.22 21.09
CA VAL A 449 -21.62 -5.44 19.63
C VAL A 449 -22.77 -4.70 18.95
N PHE A 450 -24.00 -4.77 19.49
CA PHE A 450 -25.13 -4.01 18.92
C PHE A 450 -24.93 -2.50 19.00
N CYS A 451 -24.37 -1.99 20.10
CA CYS A 451 -23.96 -0.58 20.17
C CYS A 451 -23.02 -0.22 19.01
N GLN A 452 -22.10 -1.10 18.61
CA GLN A 452 -21.23 -0.86 17.46
C GLN A 452 -21.96 -0.91 16.13
N VAL A 453 -22.84 -1.88 15.91
CA VAL A 453 -23.66 -1.96 14.69
C VAL A 453 -24.46 -0.68 14.48
N PHE A 454 -25.12 -0.17 15.53
CA PHE A 454 -25.89 1.07 15.44
C PHE A 454 -25.01 2.34 15.40
N ASN A 455 -23.82 2.30 15.99
CA ASN A 455 -22.83 3.37 15.87
C ASN A 455 -22.22 3.44 14.46
N GLU A 456 -22.04 2.30 13.79
CA GLU A 456 -21.60 2.20 12.39
C GLU A 456 -22.60 2.92 11.48
N ILE A 457 -23.89 2.62 11.64
CA ILE A 457 -24.98 3.35 10.97
C ILE A 457 -24.84 4.83 11.28
N SER A 458 -24.78 5.22 12.56
CA SER A 458 -24.73 6.62 13.00
C SER A 458 -23.52 7.40 12.46
N SER A 459 -22.38 6.73 12.25
CA SER A 459 -21.11 7.29 11.77
C SER A 459 -21.06 7.47 10.25
N ARG A 460 -22.01 6.87 9.52
CA ARG A 460 -22.21 7.06 8.08
C ARG A 460 -22.43 8.53 7.70
N GLU A 461 -22.97 9.35 8.59
CA GLU A 461 -23.20 10.77 8.37
C GLU A 461 -22.75 11.58 9.59
N MET A 462 -21.67 12.37 9.48
CA MET A 462 -21.10 13.07 10.64
C MET A 462 -21.96 14.25 11.14
N GLU A 463 -22.59 14.98 10.21
CA GLU A 463 -23.34 16.21 10.51
C GLU A 463 -24.85 16.03 10.38
N SER A 464 -25.30 15.20 9.43
CA SER A 464 -26.73 15.09 9.13
C SER A 464 -27.45 14.12 10.09
N ILE A 465 -28.66 14.49 10.47
CA ILE A 465 -29.54 13.70 11.36
C ILE A 465 -30.15 12.51 10.60
N ASN A 466 -30.37 12.65 9.29
CA ASN A 466 -31.02 11.65 8.45
C ASN A 466 -30.05 10.56 7.98
N VAL A 467 -29.66 9.70 8.93
CA VAL A 467 -28.66 8.64 8.72
C VAL A 467 -29.16 7.52 7.78
N PHE A 468 -30.47 7.24 7.76
CA PHE A 468 -31.06 6.20 6.91
C PHE A 468 -31.15 6.56 5.43
N LYS A 469 -30.97 7.85 5.08
CA LYS A 469 -31.16 8.30 3.69
C LYS A 469 -30.11 7.66 2.78
N GLY A 470 -30.56 6.91 1.77
CA GLY A 470 -29.69 6.26 0.79
C GLY A 470 -28.87 5.07 1.34
N MET A 471 -29.18 4.55 2.52
CA MET A 471 -28.49 3.39 3.12
C MET A 471 -28.65 2.15 2.25
N LEU A 472 -29.87 1.90 1.78
CA LEU A 472 -30.21 0.73 0.96
C LEU A 472 -29.64 0.78 -0.46
N ASN A 473 -29.12 1.93 -0.90
CA ASN A 473 -28.50 2.05 -2.23
C ASN A 473 -27.08 1.45 -2.24
N ASN A 474 -26.41 1.35 -1.09
CA ASN A 474 -25.10 0.71 -0.99
C ASN A 474 -25.26 -0.75 -0.56
N TYR A 475 -25.29 -1.67 -1.53
CA TYR A 475 -25.36 -3.11 -1.27
C TYR A 475 -24.22 -3.60 -0.37
N VAL A 476 -23.00 -3.07 -0.51
CA VAL A 476 -21.85 -3.50 0.29
C VAL A 476 -22.07 -3.18 1.76
N PHE A 477 -22.56 -1.96 2.07
CA PHE A 477 -22.89 -1.54 3.43
C PHE A 477 -23.97 -2.43 4.06
N VAL A 478 -25.07 -2.68 3.33
CA VAL A 478 -26.17 -3.53 3.83
C VAL A 478 -25.71 -4.98 4.02
N MET A 479 -24.92 -5.51 3.08
CA MET A 479 -24.39 -6.87 3.16
C MET A 479 -23.49 -7.05 4.38
N VAL A 480 -22.58 -6.09 4.65
CA VAL A 480 -21.73 -6.10 5.84
C VAL A 480 -22.56 -6.06 7.11
N LEU A 481 -23.54 -5.16 7.21
CA LEU A 481 -24.38 -5.04 8.41
C LEU A 481 -25.16 -6.33 8.70
N VAL A 482 -25.76 -6.94 7.67
CA VAL A 482 -26.47 -8.21 7.79
C VAL A 482 -25.52 -9.34 8.16
N ALA A 483 -24.33 -9.39 7.56
CA ALA A 483 -23.31 -10.39 7.88
C ALA A 483 -22.84 -10.26 9.33
N THR A 484 -22.60 -9.05 9.84
CA THR A 484 -22.21 -8.81 11.23
C THR A 484 -23.27 -9.31 12.21
N VAL A 485 -24.54 -9.00 11.98
CA VAL A 485 -25.64 -9.48 12.82
C VAL A 485 -25.79 -11.00 12.74
N ALA A 486 -25.68 -11.59 11.54
CA ALA A 486 -25.75 -13.03 11.35
C ALA A 486 -24.60 -13.76 12.08
N PHE A 487 -23.37 -13.27 11.95
CA PHE A 487 -22.24 -13.85 12.67
C PHE A 487 -22.36 -13.68 14.19
N GLN A 488 -22.91 -12.55 14.65
CA GLN A 488 -23.15 -12.34 16.09
C GLN A 488 -24.15 -13.36 16.64
N ILE A 489 -25.22 -13.67 15.89
CA ILE A 489 -26.17 -14.73 16.24
C ILE A 489 -25.47 -16.09 16.26
N ILE A 490 -24.64 -16.38 15.24
CA ILE A 490 -23.88 -17.64 15.18
C ILE A 490 -22.97 -17.80 16.40
N ILE A 491 -22.27 -16.73 16.81
CA ILE A 491 -21.34 -16.78 17.93
C ILE A 491 -22.04 -17.07 19.24
N ILE A 492 -23.15 -16.37 19.53
CA ILE A 492 -23.87 -16.51 20.79
C ILE A 492 -24.62 -17.84 20.86
N GLU A 493 -25.25 -18.28 19.77
CA GLU A 493 -26.11 -19.47 19.78
C GLU A 493 -25.36 -20.77 19.47
N PHE A 494 -24.23 -20.74 18.76
CA PHE A 494 -23.56 -21.97 18.31
C PHE A 494 -22.11 -22.09 18.78
N LEU A 495 -21.43 -20.99 19.13
CA LEU A 495 -20.02 -20.99 19.56
C LEU A 495 -19.86 -20.63 21.05
N GLY A 496 -20.85 -20.94 21.89
CA GLY A 496 -20.86 -20.63 23.32
C GLY A 496 -19.59 -21.09 24.07
N THR A 497 -19.19 -22.34 23.88
CA THR A 497 -17.98 -22.93 24.51
C THR A 497 -16.67 -22.29 24.05
N PHE A 498 -16.66 -21.68 22.87
CA PHE A 498 -15.48 -21.08 22.27
C PHE A 498 -15.33 -19.59 22.61
N ALA A 499 -16.45 -18.85 22.58
CA ALA A 499 -16.48 -17.42 22.87
C ALA A 499 -16.68 -17.10 24.36
N ASN A 500 -16.78 -18.13 25.20
CA ASN A 500 -17.17 -18.04 26.61
C ASN A 500 -18.49 -17.28 26.76
N THR A 501 -19.52 -17.75 26.03
CA THR A 501 -20.86 -17.17 26.00
C THR A 501 -21.93 -18.23 26.25
N THR A 502 -23.10 -17.80 26.71
CA THR A 502 -24.28 -18.67 26.91
C THR A 502 -25.43 -18.27 26.01
N HIS A 503 -26.31 -19.22 25.74
CA HIS A 503 -27.54 -18.96 25.01
C HIS A 503 -28.36 -17.86 25.69
N LEU A 504 -28.78 -16.87 24.91
CA LEU A 504 -29.60 -15.78 25.42
C LEU A 504 -31.08 -16.04 25.13
N THR A 505 -31.93 -15.71 26.08
CA THR A 505 -33.37 -15.73 25.86
C THR A 505 -33.80 -14.63 24.89
N SER A 506 -34.94 -14.80 24.22
CA SER A 506 -35.46 -13.79 23.29
C SER A 506 -35.67 -12.42 23.94
N HIS A 507 -36.00 -12.38 25.24
CA HIS A 507 -36.12 -11.13 25.99
C HIS A 507 -34.76 -10.44 26.19
N GLN A 508 -33.70 -11.19 26.53
CA GLN A 508 -32.34 -10.67 26.66
C GLN A 508 -31.79 -10.17 25.32
N TRP A 509 -32.03 -10.90 24.23
CA TRP A 509 -31.72 -10.44 22.87
C TRP A 509 -32.42 -9.12 22.53
N GLY A 510 -33.73 -9.04 22.78
CA GLY A 510 -34.50 -7.81 22.56
C GLY A 510 -33.96 -6.62 23.36
N ALA A 511 -33.57 -6.84 24.62
CA ALA A 511 -32.94 -5.82 25.45
C ALA A 511 -31.59 -5.33 24.89
N CYS A 512 -30.73 -6.25 24.43
CA CYS A 512 -29.42 -5.91 23.84
C CYS A 512 -29.58 -5.06 22.57
N VAL A 513 -30.50 -5.46 21.69
CA VAL A 513 -30.81 -4.72 20.45
C VAL A 513 -31.38 -3.34 20.78
N LEU A 514 -32.28 -3.25 21.77
CA LEU A 514 -32.87 -1.99 22.18
C LEU A 514 -31.83 -1.02 22.75
N ILE A 515 -30.90 -1.52 23.57
CA ILE A 515 -29.77 -0.76 24.11
C ILE A 515 -28.93 -0.18 22.98
N GLY A 516 -28.59 -0.99 21.98
CA GLY A 516 -27.88 -0.50 20.80
C GLY A 516 -28.69 0.56 20.03
N PHE A 517 -29.98 0.31 19.83
CA PHE A 517 -30.88 1.20 19.09
C PHE A 517 -30.98 2.59 19.73
N ILE A 518 -31.02 2.68 21.07
CA ILE A 518 -31.06 3.95 21.83
C ILE A 518 -29.80 4.81 21.56
N GLY A 519 -28.69 4.20 21.15
CA GLY A 519 -27.49 4.93 20.75
C GLY A 519 -27.72 5.85 19.53
N MET A 520 -28.65 5.50 18.63
CA MET A 520 -28.94 6.31 17.43
C MET A 520 -29.67 7.62 17.75
N PRO A 521 -30.79 7.64 18.52
CA PRO A 521 -31.38 8.90 18.99
C PRO A 521 -30.38 9.79 19.72
N ILE A 522 -29.50 9.21 20.54
CA ILE A 522 -28.46 9.96 21.24
C ILE A 522 -27.45 10.54 20.26
N ALA A 523 -27.04 9.80 19.22
CA ALA A 523 -26.22 10.32 18.14
C ALA A 523 -26.90 11.50 17.43
N ALA A 524 -28.21 11.39 17.16
CA ALA A 524 -28.99 12.46 16.54
C ALA A 524 -29.05 13.71 17.42
N ILE A 525 -29.24 13.56 18.74
CA ILE A 525 -29.23 14.66 19.71
C ILE A 525 -27.84 15.32 19.77
N LEU A 526 -26.77 14.52 19.82
CA LEU A 526 -25.40 15.05 19.81
C LEU A 526 -25.13 15.87 18.55
N LYS A 527 -25.66 15.46 17.40
CA LYS A 527 -25.50 16.22 16.14
C LYS A 527 -26.17 17.60 16.16
N LEU A 528 -27.15 17.83 17.02
CA LEU A 528 -27.81 19.14 17.18
C LEU A 528 -26.96 20.15 17.96
N VAL A 529 -25.97 19.69 18.75
CA VAL A 529 -25.13 20.58 19.57
C VAL A 529 -24.08 21.26 18.67
N PRO A 530 -24.09 22.60 18.52
CA PRO A 530 -23.10 23.30 17.69
C PRO A 530 -21.70 23.24 18.33
N VAL A 531 -20.65 23.19 17.50
CA VAL A 531 -19.23 23.08 17.91
C VAL A 531 -18.36 24.04 17.13
#